data_AF-A0A098CIM8-F1
#
_entry.id   AF-A0A098CIM8-F1
#
_cell.length_a   1.000
_cell.length_b   1.000
_cell.length_c   1.000
_cell.angle_alpha   90.00
_cell.angle_beta   90.00
_cell.angle_gamma   90.00
#
_symmetry.space_group_name_H-M   'P 1'
#
loop_
_entity.id
_entity.type
_entity.pdbx_description
1 polymer ?
#
loop_
_entity_poly.entity_id
_entity_poly.type
_entity_poly.pdbx_seq_one_letter_code
_entity_poly.pdbx_strand_id
1 'polypeptide(L)'
;VNLVERRYPELIPHLSSCKSPQQMMGATVKNHYAKLAGVARKDLFVVSVVPCIAKKYEAARPEFAPEGIRDVDAVLTSSEMLEMVELMRIDPAGVQACDFDEPYKQVSGAGVLFGASGGVAEAALRMAMEKLTGHVQENRLDFQ
;
A
#
# COMPACT_ATOMS: atom_id res chain seq x y z
N VAL A 1 7.39 -4.78 -11.82
CA VAL A 1 8.51 -3.83 -11.98
C VAL A 1 9.81 -4.55 -12.29
N ASN A 2 10.40 -5.34 -11.37
CA ASN A 2 11.68 -6.03 -11.62
C ASN A 2 11.73 -6.88 -12.91
N LEU A 3 10.63 -7.57 -13.26
CA LEU A 3 10.52 -8.31 -14.52
C LEU A 3 10.70 -7.39 -15.74
N VAL A 4 10.04 -6.23 -15.74
CA VAL A 4 10.11 -5.23 -16.81
C VAL A 4 11.52 -4.64 -16.86
N GLU A 5 12.05 -4.17 -15.73
CA GLU A 5 13.40 -3.57 -15.66
C GLU A 5 14.51 -4.51 -16.15
N ARG A 6 14.39 -5.82 -15.90
CA ARG A 6 15.44 -6.80 -16.23
C ARG A 6 15.26 -7.48 -17.58
N ARG A 7 14.02 -7.72 -18.00
CA ARG A 7 13.73 -8.58 -19.16
C ARG A 7 13.06 -7.85 -20.32
N TYR A 8 12.34 -6.77 -20.04
CA TYR A 8 11.57 -6.01 -21.04
C TYR A 8 11.72 -4.50 -20.82
N PRO A 9 12.95 -3.96 -20.79
CA PRO A 9 13.19 -2.55 -20.47
C PRO A 9 12.48 -1.58 -21.44
N GLU A 10 12.20 -2.02 -22.66
CA GLU A 10 11.41 -1.28 -23.65
C GLU A 10 9.97 -0.97 -23.19
N LEU A 11 9.44 -1.73 -22.22
CA LEU A 11 8.10 -1.49 -21.66
C LEU A 11 8.09 -0.48 -20.50
N ILE A 12 9.25 -0.01 -20.03
CA ILE A 12 9.34 0.96 -18.92
C ILE A 12 8.51 2.23 -19.19
N PRO A 13 8.54 2.85 -20.40
CA PRO A 13 7.73 4.05 -20.67
C PRO A 13 6.21 3.83 -20.58
N HIS A 14 5.75 2.57 -20.61
CA HIS A 14 4.34 2.22 -20.51
C HIS A 14 3.90 1.90 -19.07
N LEU A 15 4.84 1.78 -18.12
CA LEU A 15 4.50 1.62 -16.72
C LEU A 15 3.90 2.91 -16.16
N SER A 16 2.86 2.78 -15.35
CA SER A 16 2.31 3.91 -14.61
C SER A 16 3.38 4.58 -13.76
N SER A 17 3.42 5.91 -13.79
CA SER A 17 4.32 6.71 -12.94
C SER A 17 3.89 6.71 -11.46
N CYS A 18 2.70 6.17 -11.14
CA CYS A 18 2.24 6.06 -9.77
C CYS A 18 3.16 5.15 -8.95
N LYS A 19 3.52 5.60 -7.76
CA LYS A 19 4.06 4.74 -6.70
C LYS A 19 3.06 3.62 -6.37
N SER A 20 3.53 2.50 -5.84
CA SER A 20 2.61 1.47 -5.33
C SER A 20 1.88 1.94 -4.08
N PRO A 21 0.74 1.33 -3.70
CA PRO A 21 -0.01 1.73 -2.49
C PRO A 21 0.84 1.77 -1.22
N GLN A 22 1.77 0.83 -1.05
CA GLN A 22 2.71 0.83 0.07
C GLN A 22 3.57 2.09 0.08
N GLN A 23 4.16 2.44 -1.06
CA GLN A 23 5.05 3.60 -1.16
C GLN A 23 4.28 4.93 -1.12
N MET A 24 3.06 4.96 -1.67
CA MET A 24 2.17 6.12 -1.56
C MET A 24 1.77 6.36 -0.09
N MET A 25 1.41 5.30 0.64
CA MET A 25 1.04 5.42 2.05
C MET A 25 2.25 5.83 2.90
N GLY A 26 3.41 5.19 2.72
CA GLY A 26 4.63 5.56 3.45
C GLY A 26 5.01 7.03 3.25
N ALA A 27 5.01 7.49 1.99
CA ALA A 27 5.26 8.89 1.67
C ALA A 27 4.20 9.83 2.27
N THR A 28 2.92 9.44 2.23
CA THR A 28 1.82 10.23 2.81
C THR A 28 1.99 10.36 4.32
N VAL A 29 2.19 9.25 5.04
CA VAL A 29 2.36 9.25 6.50
C VAL A 29 3.57 10.10 6.90
N LYS A 30 4.73 9.87 6.29
CA LYS A 30 5.97 10.61 6.61
C LYS A 30 5.91 12.11 6.30
N ASN A 31 5.04 12.56 5.41
CA ASN A 31 4.95 13.98 5.02
C ASN A 31 3.72 14.71 5.60
N HIS A 32 2.57 14.06 5.59
CA HIS A 32 1.31 14.62 6.05
C HIS A 32 1.08 14.36 7.55
N TYR A 33 1.18 13.10 7.98
CA TYR A 33 0.96 12.76 9.40
C TYR A 33 2.03 13.34 10.31
N ALA A 34 3.31 13.29 9.88
CA ALA A 34 4.41 13.89 10.63
C ALA A 34 4.13 15.37 10.97
N LYS A 35 3.63 16.15 9.99
CA LYS A 35 3.24 17.55 10.21
C LYS A 35 2.03 17.68 11.14
N LEU A 36 1.00 16.85 10.94
CA LEU A 36 -0.22 16.85 11.76
C LEU A 36 0.09 16.54 13.23
N ALA A 37 0.96 15.57 13.49
CA ALA A 37 1.34 15.12 14.83
C ALA A 37 2.46 15.96 15.47
N GLY A 38 3.05 16.91 14.73
CA GLY A 38 4.19 17.70 15.20
C GLY A 38 5.47 16.88 15.43
N VAL A 39 5.61 15.73 14.76
CA VAL A 39 6.75 14.82 14.87
C VAL A 39 7.66 15.01 13.67
N ALA A 40 8.98 15.01 13.87
CA ALA A 40 9.90 15.10 12.75
C ALA A 40 9.85 13.82 11.89
N ARG A 41 9.98 13.96 10.57
CA ARG A 41 9.94 12.85 9.61
C ARG A 41 10.88 11.68 9.97
N LYS A 42 12.07 12.01 10.49
CA LYS A 42 13.10 11.04 10.92
C LYS A 42 12.75 10.24 12.17
N ASP A 43 11.85 10.78 13.01
CA ASP A 43 11.47 10.18 14.29
C ASP A 43 10.21 9.30 14.15
N LEU A 44 9.56 9.33 12.98
CA LEU A 44 8.43 8.46 12.66
C LEU A 44 8.95 7.16 12.02
N PHE A 45 8.55 5.99 12.53
CA PHE A 45 8.91 4.70 11.97
C PHE A 45 7.68 4.02 11.36
N VAL A 46 7.70 3.77 10.05
CA VAL A 46 6.58 3.22 9.28
C VAL A 46 6.85 1.76 8.93
N VAL A 47 5.97 0.89 9.41
CA VAL A 47 5.99 -0.55 9.15
C VAL A 47 4.84 -0.91 8.22
N SER A 48 5.14 -1.58 7.10
CA SER A 48 4.12 -2.10 6.19
C SER A 48 3.94 -3.60 6.40
N VAL A 49 2.71 -4.07 6.60
CA VAL A 49 2.38 -5.50 6.70
C VAL A 49 1.70 -5.95 5.41
N VAL A 50 2.33 -6.87 4.67
CA VAL A 50 1.92 -7.23 3.31
C VAL A 50 2.19 -8.71 3.01
N PRO A 51 1.40 -9.38 2.15
CA PRO A 51 1.61 -10.80 1.84
C PRO A 51 2.72 -11.07 0.81
N CYS A 52 3.69 -10.16 0.63
CA CYS A 52 4.65 -10.22 -0.47
C CYS A 52 6.08 -9.87 -0.04
N ILE A 53 7.03 -10.77 -0.34
CA ILE A 53 8.46 -10.55 -0.05
C ILE A 53 9.06 -9.45 -0.94
N ALA A 54 8.60 -9.31 -2.19
CA ALA A 54 9.12 -8.30 -3.12
C ALA A 54 8.93 -6.87 -2.60
N LYS A 55 7.96 -6.65 -1.71
CA LYS A 55 7.74 -5.37 -1.05
C LYS A 55 8.86 -4.95 -0.11
N LYS A 56 9.62 -5.90 0.45
CA LYS A 56 10.84 -5.60 1.22
C LYS A 56 11.89 -4.96 0.32
N TYR A 57 12.12 -5.54 -0.86
CA TYR A 57 13.02 -4.98 -1.85
C TYR A 57 12.55 -3.61 -2.33
N GLU A 58 11.24 -3.47 -2.61
CA GLU A 58 10.68 -2.17 -3.00
C GLU A 58 10.94 -1.10 -1.95
N ALA A 59 10.71 -1.35 -0.66
CA ALA A 59 10.97 -0.38 0.41
C ALA A 59 12.44 0.01 0.58
N ALA A 60 13.37 -0.85 0.15
CA ALA A 60 14.80 -0.59 0.23
C ALA A 60 15.37 0.21 -0.96
N ARG A 61 14.55 0.51 -1.99
CA ARG A 61 14.99 1.24 -3.19
C ARG A 61 15.39 2.69 -2.83
N PRO A 62 16.57 3.19 -3.25
CA PRO A 62 17.06 4.53 -2.88
C PRO A 62 16.11 5.68 -3.25
N GLU A 63 15.37 5.58 -4.34
CA GLU A 63 14.40 6.58 -4.79
C GLU A 63 13.19 6.74 -3.85
N PHE A 64 12.96 5.81 -2.93
CA PHE A 64 11.94 5.91 -1.88
C PHE A 64 12.53 6.34 -0.53
N ALA A 65 13.71 6.97 -0.56
CA ALA A 65 14.33 7.58 0.61
C ALA A 65 14.70 9.06 0.35
N PRO A 66 13.70 9.95 0.12
CA PRO A 66 13.99 11.37 -0.04
C PRO A 66 14.72 11.89 1.20
N GLU A 67 15.77 12.68 0.97
CA GLU A 67 16.65 13.22 2.03
C GLU A 67 17.29 12.13 2.91
N GLY A 68 17.44 10.90 2.38
CA GLY A 68 17.99 9.76 3.10
C GLY A 68 17.01 9.11 4.08
N ILE A 69 15.76 9.59 4.18
CA ILE A 69 14.74 9.04 5.07
C ILE A 69 13.73 8.24 4.27
N ARG A 70 13.68 6.92 4.51
CA ARG A 70 12.77 6.01 3.82
C ARG A 70 11.30 6.40 4.01
N ASP A 71 10.53 6.26 2.95
CA ASP A 71 9.07 6.37 2.99
C ASP A 71 8.46 5.21 3.80
N VAL A 72 9.06 4.01 3.72
CA VAL A 72 8.70 2.82 4.51
C VAL A 72 9.97 2.24 5.14
N ASP A 73 10.03 2.17 6.46
CA ASP A 73 11.25 1.80 7.19
C ASP A 73 11.42 0.29 7.29
N ALA A 74 10.31 -0.44 7.52
CA ALA A 74 10.29 -1.89 7.58
C ALA A 74 9.06 -2.47 6.87
N VAL A 75 9.20 -3.70 6.40
CA VAL A 75 8.11 -4.46 5.78
C VAL A 75 8.07 -5.83 6.42
N LEU A 76 6.93 -6.17 7.03
CA LEU A 76 6.65 -7.50 7.56
C LEU A 76 5.77 -8.26 6.58
N THR A 77 6.09 -9.53 6.38
CA THR A 77 5.17 -10.45 5.74
C THR A 77 4.04 -10.83 6.69
N SER A 78 2.92 -11.31 6.15
CA SER A 78 1.83 -11.85 6.97
C SER A 78 2.31 -12.97 7.90
N SER A 79 3.23 -13.83 7.44
CA SER A 79 3.84 -14.87 8.27
C SER A 79 4.67 -14.30 9.42
N GLU A 80 5.52 -13.31 9.17
CA GLU A 80 6.32 -12.66 10.22
C GLU A 80 5.44 -11.95 11.26
N MET A 81 4.31 -11.37 10.84
CA MET A 81 3.34 -10.79 11.77
C MET A 81 2.73 -11.87 12.67
N LEU A 82 2.35 -13.02 12.10
CA LEU A 82 1.81 -14.15 12.88
C LEU A 82 2.84 -14.71 13.87
N GLU A 83 4.11 -14.85 13.46
CA GLU A 83 5.21 -15.25 14.35
C GLU A 83 5.37 -14.26 15.52
N MET A 84 5.26 -12.94 15.28
CA MET A 84 5.29 -11.95 16.36
C MET A 84 4.11 -12.11 17.32
N VAL A 85 2.91 -12.39 16.83
CA VAL A 85 1.72 -12.64 17.65
C VAL A 85 1.94 -13.86 18.57
N GLU A 86 2.50 -14.95 18.03
CA GLU A 86 2.85 -16.15 18.79
C GLU A 86 3.92 -15.88 19.85
N LEU A 87 5.00 -15.17 19.49
CA LEU A 87 6.07 -14.80 20.43
C LEU A 87 5.57 -13.95 21.59
N MET A 88 4.60 -13.07 21.32
CA MET A 88 3.95 -12.22 22.32
C MET A 88 2.87 -12.95 23.14
N ARG A 89 2.59 -14.23 22.82
CA ARG A 89 1.55 -15.05 23.47
C ARG A 89 0.18 -14.37 23.46
N ILE A 90 -0.13 -13.67 22.38
CA ILE A 90 -1.44 -13.04 22.18
C ILE A 90 -2.43 -14.14 21.80
N ASP A 91 -3.52 -14.27 22.56
CA ASP A 91 -4.63 -15.15 22.22
C ASP A 91 -5.54 -14.46 21.18
N PRO A 92 -5.62 -14.96 19.92
CA PRO A 92 -6.47 -14.37 18.90
C PRO A 92 -7.95 -14.33 19.28
N ALA A 93 -8.42 -15.27 20.11
CA ALA A 93 -9.82 -15.31 20.55
C ALA A 93 -10.18 -14.14 21.48
N GLY A 94 -9.19 -13.56 22.17
CA GLY A 94 -9.35 -12.41 23.05
C GLY A 94 -9.22 -11.06 22.35
N VAL A 95 -8.84 -11.03 21.06
CA VAL A 95 -8.64 -9.78 20.32
C VAL A 95 -10.00 -9.18 19.95
N GLN A 96 -10.26 -7.98 20.46
CA GLN A 96 -11.42 -7.19 20.08
C GLN A 96 -11.10 -6.33 18.86
N ALA A 97 -11.97 -6.37 17.86
CA ALA A 97 -11.86 -5.48 16.71
C ALA A 97 -12.01 -4.03 17.15
N CYS A 98 -11.15 -3.15 16.64
CA CYS A 98 -11.21 -1.71 16.81
C CYS A 98 -11.14 -1.02 15.46
N ASP A 99 -11.55 0.24 15.43
CA ASP A 99 -11.44 1.08 14.24
C ASP A 99 -9.99 1.47 13.99
N PHE A 100 -9.65 1.68 12.71
CA PHE A 100 -8.38 2.29 12.32
C PHE A 100 -8.33 3.78 12.71
N ASP A 101 -7.12 4.29 12.91
CA ASP A 101 -6.90 5.68 13.32
C ASP A 101 -7.15 6.70 12.19
N GLU A 102 -7.67 7.86 12.59
CA GLU A 102 -7.72 9.05 11.72
C GLU A 102 -6.30 9.60 11.43
N PRO A 103 -6.04 10.18 10.25
CA PRO A 103 -6.99 10.46 9.16
C PRO A 103 -7.09 9.35 8.10
N TYR A 104 -6.46 8.19 8.32
CA TYR A 104 -6.27 7.17 7.27
C TYR A 104 -7.21 5.96 7.39
N LYS A 105 -8.23 6.04 8.24
CA LYS A 105 -9.17 4.95 8.47
C LYS A 105 -10.07 4.62 7.27
N GLN A 106 -10.27 5.58 6.37
CA GLN A 106 -11.22 5.43 5.27
C GLN A 106 -10.62 4.56 4.14
N VAL A 107 -11.29 3.46 3.83
CA VAL A 107 -10.95 2.56 2.73
C VAL A 107 -12.16 2.43 1.81
N SER A 108 -11.97 2.65 0.51
CA SER A 108 -13.04 2.44 -0.47
C SER A 108 -13.15 0.95 -0.85
N GLY A 109 -14.32 0.52 -1.32
CA GLY A 109 -14.50 -0.85 -1.83
C GLY A 109 -13.52 -1.20 -2.97
N ALA A 110 -13.14 -0.22 -3.78
CA ALA A 110 -12.11 -0.38 -4.80
C ALA A 110 -10.72 -0.69 -4.20
N GLY A 111 -10.38 -0.09 -3.05
CA GLY A 111 -9.12 -0.37 -2.34
C GLY A 111 -9.02 -1.81 -1.83
N VAL A 112 -10.15 -2.39 -1.41
CA VAL A 112 -10.21 -3.79 -0.94
C VAL A 112 -9.90 -4.79 -2.06
N LEU A 113 -10.28 -4.47 -3.30
CA LEU A 113 -10.06 -5.35 -4.45
C LEU A 113 -8.59 -5.52 -4.85
N PHE A 114 -7.69 -4.63 -4.42
CA PHE A 114 -6.28 -4.66 -4.82
C PHE A 114 -5.56 -5.98 -4.48
N GLY A 115 -6.05 -6.74 -3.48
CA GLY A 115 -5.49 -8.02 -3.09
C GLY A 115 -5.85 -9.19 -4.01
N ALA A 116 -6.87 -9.03 -4.87
CA ALA A 116 -7.33 -10.07 -5.79
C ALA A 116 -6.78 -9.86 -7.21
N SER A 117 -6.55 -10.96 -7.93
CA SER A 117 -6.18 -10.89 -9.36
C SER A 117 -7.29 -10.16 -10.14
N GLY A 118 -6.89 -9.22 -11.00
CA GLY A 118 -7.82 -8.35 -11.74
C GLY A 118 -8.39 -7.16 -10.94
N GLY A 119 -8.31 -7.17 -9.61
CA GLY A 119 -8.95 -6.14 -8.78
C GLY A 119 -8.36 -4.74 -8.94
N VAL A 120 -7.07 -4.61 -9.22
CA VAL A 120 -6.44 -3.30 -9.54
C VAL A 120 -7.00 -2.72 -10.85
N ALA A 121 -7.20 -3.56 -11.87
CA ALA A 121 -7.74 -3.13 -13.15
C ALA A 121 -9.22 -2.71 -13.01
N GLU A 122 -9.99 -3.47 -12.24
CA GLU A 122 -11.38 -3.13 -11.93
C GLU A 122 -11.47 -1.80 -11.17
N ALA A 123 -10.66 -1.62 -10.12
CA ALA A 123 -10.62 -0.37 -9.38
C ALA A 123 -10.28 0.84 -10.26
N ALA A 124 -9.28 0.70 -11.14
CA ALA A 124 -8.89 1.75 -12.08
C ALA A 124 -10.01 2.06 -13.09
N LEU A 125 -10.68 1.03 -13.60
CA LEU A 125 -11.75 1.18 -14.59
C LEU A 125 -13.00 1.84 -13.98
N ARG A 126 -13.40 1.45 -12.76
CA ARG A 126 -14.50 2.10 -12.04
C ARG A 126 -14.25 3.60 -11.88
N MET A 127 -13.05 3.98 -11.42
CA MET A 127 -12.67 5.38 -11.28
C MET A 127 -12.65 6.11 -12.63
N ALA A 128 -12.07 5.51 -13.67
CA ALA A 128 -12.02 6.12 -14.99
C ALA A 128 -13.42 6.35 -15.58
N MET A 129 -14.33 5.37 -15.44
CA MET A 129 -15.71 5.50 -15.88
C MET A 129 -16.43 6.62 -15.15
N GLU A 130 -16.35 6.65 -13.82
CA GLU A 130 -16.97 7.72 -13.02
C GLU A 130 -16.44 9.10 -13.43
N LYS A 131 -15.11 9.23 -13.58
CA LYS A 131 -14.48 10.50 -13.94
C LYS A 131 -14.81 10.97 -15.35
N LEU A 132 -14.97 10.05 -16.31
CA LEU A 132 -15.27 10.38 -17.72
C LEU A 132 -16.76 10.58 -17.98
N THR A 133 -17.62 9.86 -17.25
CA THR A 133 -19.07 9.82 -17.52
C THR A 133 -19.91 10.56 -16.47
N GLY A 134 -19.36 10.81 -15.28
CA GLY A 134 -20.08 11.35 -14.13
C GLY A 134 -20.97 10.33 -13.41
N HIS A 135 -20.97 9.07 -13.83
CA HIS A 135 -21.81 8.01 -13.25
C HIS A 135 -20.99 7.02 -12.42
N VAL A 136 -21.40 6.82 -11.18
CA VAL A 136 -20.79 5.83 -10.26
C VAL A 136 -21.23 4.43 -10.69
N GLN A 137 -20.26 3.54 -10.92
CA GLN A 137 -20.53 2.12 -11.18
C GLN A 137 -20.54 1.34 -9.87
N GLU A 138 -21.73 0.96 -9.43
CA GLU A 138 -21.94 0.24 -8.16
C GLU A 138 -21.71 -1.28 -8.31
N ASN A 139 -21.94 -1.83 -9.50
CA ASN A 139 -21.87 -3.26 -9.76
C ASN A 139 -20.44 -3.74 -10.06
N ARG A 140 -20.19 -5.04 -9.81
CA ARG A 140 -18.94 -5.69 -10.22
C ARG A 140 -18.82 -5.69 -11.74
N LEU A 141 -17.63 -5.38 -12.25
CA LEU A 141 -17.37 -5.45 -13.69
C LEU A 141 -17.07 -6.90 -14.05
N ASP A 142 -17.88 -7.50 -14.92
CA ASP A 142 -17.60 -8.81 -15.48
C ASP A 142 -16.69 -8.65 -16.71
N PHE A 143 -15.48 -9.19 -16.61
CA PHE A 143 -14.55 -9.29 -17.72
C PHE A 143 -14.85 -10.60 -18.47
N GLN A 144 -15.39 -10.51 -19.67
CA GLN A 144 -15.55 -11.66 -20.58
C GLN A 144 -14.21 -12.07 -21.18
#